data_AF-A0A7W6M7I4-F1
#
_entry.id   AF-A0A7W6M7I4-F1
#
_cell.length_a   1.000
_cell.length_b   1.000
_cell.length_c   1.000
_cell.angle_alpha   90.00
_cell.angle_beta   90.00
_cell.angle_gamma   90.00
#
_symmetry.space_group_name_H-M   'P 1'
#
loop_
_entity.id
_entity.type
_entity.pdbx_description
1 polymer ?
#
loop_
_entity_poly.entity_id
_entity_poly.type
_entity_poly.pdbx_seq_one_letter_code
_entity_poly.pdbx_strand_id
1 'polypeptide(L)'
;MRSLILAMMLSAGPALASDLSCTFTQECMEGESCAETNYAFAVEGMNDKGRAVTGVTDSETMRGNLVETDGQQHIVFVGKGALHMLSISEGNETRYTVHMGGPMAITYLGSCEMGDG
;
A
#
# COMPACT_ATOMS: atom_id res chain seq x y z
N MET A 1 -10.44 -5.22 -53.00
CA MET A 1 -11.72 -5.40 -52.27
C MET A 1 -11.51 -6.55 -51.30
N ARG A 2 -11.55 -6.45 -49.96
CA ARG A 2 -12.05 -5.44 -49.02
C ARG A 2 -11.21 -5.58 -47.74
N SER A 3 -10.82 -4.45 -47.15
CA SER A 3 -10.23 -4.34 -45.82
C SER A 3 -11.21 -4.78 -44.71
N LEU A 4 -10.71 -5.19 -43.53
CA LEU A 4 -10.92 -4.55 -42.21
C LEU A 4 -10.56 -5.53 -41.06
N ILE A 5 -9.52 -5.24 -40.25
CA ILE A 5 -9.51 -4.62 -38.89
C ILE A 5 -10.01 -5.56 -37.76
N LEU A 6 -9.12 -5.82 -36.79
CA LEU A 6 -9.51 -5.71 -35.38
C LEU A 6 -8.32 -5.21 -34.54
N ALA A 7 -8.39 -3.94 -34.19
CA ALA A 7 -7.47 -3.28 -33.26
C ALA A 7 -7.68 -3.85 -31.86
N MET A 8 -6.61 -4.37 -31.26
CA MET A 8 -6.58 -4.78 -29.87
C MET A 8 -6.48 -3.49 -29.03
N MET A 9 -7.64 -2.98 -28.59
CA MET A 9 -7.71 -1.87 -27.65
C MET A 9 -7.12 -2.31 -26.32
N LEU A 10 -5.90 -1.84 -26.05
CA LEU A 10 -5.29 -1.88 -24.73
C LEU A 10 -6.08 -0.90 -23.86
N SER A 11 -7.05 -1.41 -23.10
CA SER A 11 -7.70 -0.65 -22.05
C SER A 11 -6.71 -0.51 -20.89
N ALA A 12 -5.88 0.53 -20.95
CA ALA A 12 -5.25 1.07 -19.75
C ALA A 12 -6.41 1.51 -18.85
N GLY A 13 -6.67 0.72 -17.80
CA GLY A 13 -7.62 1.12 -16.77
C GLY A 13 -7.20 2.47 -16.19
N PRO A 14 -8.15 3.27 -15.68
CA PRO A 14 -7.79 4.48 -14.97
C PRO A 14 -6.92 4.06 -13.77
N ALA A 15 -5.63 4.37 -13.84
CA ALA A 15 -4.84 4.53 -12.65
C ALA A 15 -5.48 5.71 -11.90
N LEU A 16 -6.36 5.40 -10.96
CA LEU A 16 -6.75 6.40 -9.96
C LEU A 16 -5.44 6.81 -9.30
N ALA A 17 -5.07 8.09 -9.46
CA ALA A 17 -3.82 8.61 -8.97
C ALA A 17 -3.84 8.52 -7.43
N SER A 18 -3.21 7.49 -6.89
CA SER A 18 -2.94 7.35 -5.46
C SER A 18 -1.79 8.26 -5.10
N ASP A 19 -1.89 9.00 -4.00
CA ASP A 19 -0.83 9.92 -3.55
C ASP A 19 0.47 9.16 -3.22
N LEU A 20 0.33 7.92 -2.75
CA LEU A 20 1.44 7.02 -2.49
C LEU A 20 1.10 5.62 -3.02
N SER A 21 2.03 5.02 -3.76
CA SER A 21 1.90 3.67 -4.31
C SER A 21 3.02 2.78 -3.78
N CYS A 22 2.67 1.69 -3.12
CA CYS A 22 3.61 0.79 -2.48
C CYS A 22 3.59 -0.59 -3.12
N THR A 23 4.78 -1.12 -3.41
CA THR A 23 4.97 -2.49 -3.91
C THR A 23 5.88 -3.24 -2.96
N PHE A 24 5.47 -4.45 -2.57
CA PHE A 24 6.20 -5.31 -1.66
C PHE A 24 6.67 -6.56 -2.36
N THR A 25 7.93 -6.91 -2.15
CA THR A 25 8.59 -8.07 -2.77
C THR A 25 8.78 -9.22 -1.79
N GLN A 26 8.66 -8.95 -0.49
CA GLN A 26 8.81 -9.95 0.56
C GLN A 26 7.68 -9.88 1.58
N GLU A 27 7.12 -11.04 1.92
CA GLU A 27 6.12 -11.25 2.97
C GLU A 27 6.74 -12.13 4.07
N CYS A 28 6.60 -11.72 5.32
CA CYS A 28 7.12 -12.40 6.49
C CYS A 28 5.98 -12.68 7.46
N MET A 29 5.51 -13.92 7.52
CA MET A 29 4.54 -14.36 8.52
C MET A 29 5.24 -14.67 9.86
N GLU A 30 4.61 -14.33 10.97
CA GLU A 30 5.16 -14.58 12.30
C GLU A 30 5.49 -16.06 12.52
N GLY A 31 6.73 -16.36 12.90
CA GLY A 31 7.21 -17.72 13.13
C GLY A 31 7.65 -18.48 11.87
N GLU A 32 7.54 -17.86 10.68
CA GLU A 32 7.93 -18.45 9.41
C GLU A 32 9.11 -17.70 8.75
N SER A 33 9.74 -18.34 7.76
CA SER A 33 10.70 -17.64 6.91
C SER A 33 9.95 -16.75 5.92
N CYS A 34 10.54 -15.61 5.57
CA CYS A 34 9.94 -14.73 4.58
C CYS A 34 9.89 -15.40 3.20
N ALA A 35 8.82 -15.12 2.45
CA ALA A 35 8.59 -15.57 1.10
C ALA A 35 8.49 -14.39 0.12
N GLU A 36 8.67 -14.67 -1.17
CA GLU A 36 8.43 -13.68 -2.22
C GLU A 36 6.92 -13.37 -2.34
N THR A 37 6.59 -12.12 -2.63
CA THR A 37 5.21 -11.65 -2.85
C THR A 37 5.18 -10.53 -3.90
N ASN A 38 3.99 -10.21 -4.39
CA ASN A 38 3.72 -9.05 -5.25
C ASN A 38 2.60 -8.19 -4.65
N TYR A 39 2.50 -8.16 -3.33
CA TYR A 39 1.46 -7.40 -2.63
C TYR A 39 1.59 -5.91 -2.90
N ALA A 40 0.46 -5.23 -3.10
CA ALA A 40 0.40 -3.82 -3.41
C ALA A 40 -0.52 -3.09 -2.41
N PHE A 41 -0.12 -1.87 -2.06
CA PHE A 41 -0.87 -0.99 -1.15
C PHE A 41 -0.84 0.43 -1.70
N ALA A 42 -1.99 1.09 -1.77
CA ALA A 42 -2.09 2.48 -2.15
C ALA A 42 -2.57 3.35 -0.97
N VAL A 43 -2.07 4.58 -0.88
CA VAL A 43 -2.56 5.61 0.04
C VAL A 43 -3.16 6.74 -0.78
N GLU A 44 -4.35 7.17 -0.39
CA GLU A 44 -5.09 8.27 -1.01
C GLU A 44 -5.49 9.32 0.03
N GLY A 45 -5.71 10.55 -0.43
CA GLY A 45 -6.13 11.68 0.39
C GLY A 45 -5.04 12.28 1.26
N MET A 46 -3.75 12.07 0.93
CA MET A 46 -2.65 12.76 1.59
C MET A 46 -2.77 14.26 1.29
N ASN A 47 -2.88 15.08 2.34
CA ASN A 47 -2.96 16.54 2.21
C ASN A 47 -2.10 17.22 3.27
N ASP A 48 -1.76 18.49 3.04
CA ASP A 48 -0.91 19.31 3.92
C ASP A 48 -1.50 19.54 5.33
N LYS A 49 -2.77 19.17 5.55
CA LYS A 49 -3.45 19.22 6.85
C LYS A 49 -3.43 17.85 7.55
N GLY A 50 -2.58 16.97 7.05
CA GLY A 50 -2.42 15.54 7.27
C GLY A 50 -2.83 15.06 8.65
N ARG A 51 -4.00 14.43 8.70
CA ARG A 51 -4.33 13.49 9.78
C ARG A 51 -5.16 12.31 9.32
N ALA A 52 -5.94 12.41 8.24
CA ALA A 52 -6.75 11.30 7.77
C ALA A 52 -6.41 10.97 6.32
N VAL A 53 -6.12 9.71 6.07
CA VAL A 53 -5.85 9.14 4.74
C VAL A 53 -6.66 7.88 4.56
N THR A 54 -6.74 7.42 3.31
CA THR A 54 -7.38 6.16 2.95
C THR A 54 -6.31 5.19 2.48
N GLY A 55 -6.24 4.02 3.08
CA GLY A 55 -5.43 2.90 2.59
C GLY A 55 -6.28 2.01 1.70
N VAL A 56 -5.78 1.65 0.53
CA VAL A 56 -6.47 0.82 -0.45
C VAL A 56 -5.60 -0.39 -0.77
N THR A 57 -6.19 -1.56 -0.60
CA THR A 57 -5.60 -2.86 -0.94
C THR A 57 -6.59 -3.61 -1.82
N ASP A 58 -6.20 -4.79 -2.31
CA ASP A 58 -7.13 -5.70 -3.00
C ASP A 58 -8.27 -6.21 -2.09
N SER A 59 -8.00 -6.28 -0.78
CA SER A 59 -8.84 -6.95 0.20
C SER A 59 -9.76 -6.01 0.96
N GLU A 60 -9.30 -4.77 1.19
CA GLU A 60 -10.04 -3.77 1.97
C GLU A 60 -9.62 -2.32 1.67
N THR A 61 -10.55 -1.41 1.99
CA THR A 61 -10.30 0.03 2.07
C THR A 61 -10.41 0.46 3.53
N MET A 62 -9.37 1.13 4.04
CA MET A 62 -9.23 1.44 5.45
C MET A 62 -9.01 2.93 5.67
N ARG A 63 -9.48 3.44 6.81
CA ARG A 63 -9.13 4.79 7.25
C ARG A 63 -7.86 4.74 8.07
N GLY A 64 -6.91 5.61 7.74
CA GLY A 64 -5.64 5.75 8.45
C GLY A 64 -5.40 7.15 8.96
N ASN A 65 -4.43 7.25 9.87
CA ASN A 65 -3.89 8.51 10.35
C ASN A 65 -2.37 8.54 10.26
N LEU A 66 -1.83 9.70 9.89
CA LEU A 66 -0.39 9.94 9.96
C LEU A 66 0.04 10.06 11.42
N VAL A 67 1.18 9.44 11.73
CA VAL A 67 1.85 9.49 13.03
C VAL A 67 3.31 9.80 12.75
N GLU A 68 3.82 10.88 13.34
CA GLU A 68 5.22 11.24 13.25
C GLU A 68 5.93 10.94 14.57
N THR A 69 7.05 10.24 14.50
CA THR A 69 7.92 9.97 15.66
C THR A 69 9.38 10.07 15.24
N ASP A 70 10.19 10.77 16.02
CA ASP A 70 11.63 10.93 15.75
C ASP A 70 11.99 11.38 14.32
N GLY A 71 11.12 12.19 13.70
CA GLY A 71 11.29 12.66 12.32
C GLY A 71 10.89 11.64 11.23
N GLN A 72 10.38 10.47 11.61
CA GLN A 72 9.88 9.45 10.69
C GLN A 72 8.36 9.51 10.57
N GLN A 73 7.87 9.30 9.34
CA GLN A 73 6.45 9.25 9.04
C GLN A 73 5.94 7.82 9.01
N HIS A 74 4.89 7.59 9.80
CA HIS A 74 4.13 6.35 9.84
C HIS A 74 2.67 6.63 9.51
N ILE A 75 1.98 5.64 8.98
CA ILE A 75 0.53 5.68 8.77
C ILE A 75 -0.07 4.47 9.44
N VAL A 76 -1.00 4.70 10.37
CA VAL A 76 -1.73 3.65 11.06
C VAL A 76 -3.16 3.59 10.54
N PHE A 77 -3.55 2.46 9.96
CA PHE A 77 -4.90 2.20 9.48
C PHE A 77 -5.64 1.23 10.41
N VAL A 78 -6.94 1.45 10.54
CA VAL A 78 -7.84 0.57 11.28
C VAL A 78 -8.63 -0.27 10.28
N GLY A 79 -8.23 -1.54 10.15
CA GLY A 79 -8.88 -2.54 9.32
C GLY A 79 -9.88 -3.39 10.11
N LYS A 80 -10.49 -4.37 9.46
CA LYS A 80 -11.47 -5.23 10.12
C LYS A 80 -10.77 -6.29 10.99
N GLY A 81 -10.64 -6.01 12.29
CA GLY A 81 -10.06 -6.94 13.26
C GLY A 81 -8.52 -6.96 13.27
N ALA A 82 -7.90 -5.99 12.62
CA ALA A 82 -6.46 -5.79 12.58
C ALA A 82 -6.11 -4.31 12.60
N LEU A 83 -4.89 -4.01 13.06
CA LEU A 83 -4.24 -2.71 12.88
C LEU A 83 -3.17 -2.85 11.81
N HIS A 84 -3.07 -1.82 10.98
CA HIS A 84 -2.19 -1.79 9.83
C HIS A 84 -1.23 -0.64 10.03
N MET A 85 0.07 -0.87 9.81
CA MET A 85 1.08 0.15 9.99
C MET A 85 1.99 0.20 8.77
N LEU A 86 2.07 1.35 8.12
CA LEU A 86 2.99 1.64 7.03
C LEU A 86 4.06 2.59 7.56
N SER A 87 5.33 2.24 7.40
CA SER A 87 6.48 3.03 7.86
C SER A 87 7.42 3.25 6.70
N ILE A 88 7.64 4.51 6.32
CA ILE A 88 8.41 4.86 5.12
C ILE A 88 9.70 5.54 5.58
N SER A 89 10.84 5.01 5.15
CA SER A 89 12.15 5.61 5.40
C SER A 89 12.47 6.72 4.39
N GLU A 90 13.49 7.53 4.67
CA GLU A 90 13.97 8.58 3.75
C GLU A 90 14.38 8.05 2.37
N GLY A 91 14.76 6.77 2.27
CA GLY A 91 15.15 6.11 1.03
C GLY A 91 14.01 5.41 0.30
N ASN A 92 12.75 5.70 0.63
CA ASN A 92 11.54 5.03 0.15
C ASN A 92 11.39 3.55 0.54
N GLU A 93 12.39 2.94 1.21
CA GLU A 93 12.24 1.61 1.80
C GLU A 93 11.08 1.66 2.79
N THR A 94 10.15 0.73 2.63
CA THR A 94 8.89 0.74 3.36
C THR A 94 8.63 -0.60 4.02
N ARG A 95 8.20 -0.52 5.27
CA ARG A 95 7.67 -1.65 6.02
C ARG A 95 6.18 -1.47 6.22
N TYR A 96 5.41 -2.42 5.73
CA TYR A 96 3.99 -2.54 6.02
C TYR A 96 3.77 -3.72 6.97
N THR A 97 2.93 -3.57 7.99
CA THR A 97 2.62 -4.67 8.91
C THR A 97 1.14 -4.70 9.23
N VAL A 98 0.57 -5.90 9.17
CA VAL A 98 -0.78 -6.20 9.63
C VAL A 98 -0.69 -6.91 10.96
N HIS A 99 -1.16 -6.26 12.01
CA HIS A 99 -1.22 -6.78 13.37
C HIS A 99 -2.66 -7.21 13.67
N MET A 100 -2.93 -8.51 13.57
CA MET A 100 -4.26 -9.07 13.81
C MET A 100 -4.52 -9.25 15.31
N GLY A 101 -5.78 -9.27 15.73
CA GLY A 101 -6.14 -9.56 17.13
C GLY A 101 -5.85 -11.00 17.60
N GLY A 102 -5.41 -11.89 16.69
CA GLY A 102 -4.98 -13.26 16.97
C GLY A 102 -3.47 -13.38 17.19
N PRO A 103 -2.88 -14.59 17.15
CA PRO A 103 -1.47 -14.82 17.51
C PRO A 103 -0.50 -14.51 16.34
N MET A 104 -0.89 -13.67 15.39
CA MET A 104 -0.12 -13.49 14.17
C MET A 104 -0.04 -12.03 13.74
N ALA A 105 1.14 -11.65 13.28
CA ALA A 105 1.37 -10.48 12.46
C ALA A 105 1.97 -10.91 11.12
N ILE A 106 1.75 -10.09 10.08
CA ILE A 106 2.40 -10.26 8.78
C ILE A 106 3.13 -8.95 8.47
N THR A 107 4.40 -9.04 8.13
CA THR A 107 5.21 -7.90 7.70
C THR A 107 5.57 -8.03 6.24
N TYR A 108 5.35 -6.96 5.49
CA TYR A 108 5.73 -6.81 4.09
C TYR A 108 6.90 -5.83 3.97
N LEU A 109 7.90 -6.18 3.17
CA LEU A 109 9.08 -5.35 2.88
C LEU A 109 9.11 -4.98 1.41
N GLY A 110 9.36 -3.70 1.13
CA GLY A 110 9.29 -3.17 -0.21
C GLY A 110 9.60 -1.68 -0.26
N SER A 111 8.97 -0.99 -1.19
CA SER A 111 9.15 0.46 -1.39
C SER A 111 7.84 1.14 -1.75
N CYS A 112 7.74 2.42 -1.44
CA CYS A 112 6.66 3.28 -1.89
C CYS A 112 7.20 4.44 -2.72
N GLU A 113 6.42 4.85 -3.70
CA GLU A 113 6.69 6.00 -4.55
C GLU A 113 5.50 6.96 -4.47
N MET A 114 5.78 8.26 -4.46
CA MET A 114 4.73 9.27 -4.60
C MET A 114 4.06 9.05 -5.96
N GLY A 115 2.74 8.98 -6.00
CA GLY A 115 2.04 8.90 -7.28
C GLY A 115 2.01 10.25 -7.99
N ASP A 116 1.96 10.19 -9.31
CA ASP A 116 1.75 11.36 -10.17
C ASP A 116 0.26 11.79 -10.06
N GLY A 117 -0.05 12.59 -9.04
CA GLY A 117 -1.36 13.23 -8.85
C GLY A 117 -1.82 14.09 -10.01
#